data_AF-A0A2N5VE30-F1
#
_entry.id   AF-A0A2N5VE30-F1
#
_cell.length_a   1.000
_cell.length_b   1.000
_cell.length_c   1.000
_cell.angle_alpha   90.00
_cell.angle_beta   90.00
_cell.angle_gamma   90.00
#
_symmetry.space_group_name_H-M   'P 1'
#
loop_
_entity.id
_entity.type
_entity.pdbx_description
1 polymer ?
#
loop_
_entity_poly.entity_id
_entity_poly.type
_entity_poly.pdbx_seq_one_letter_code
_entity_poly.pdbx_strand_id
1 'polypeptide(L)'
;MQQPSVLDQNILGLCKQMNSLRTKLSPKEFIHAFVLSSDSDVAYLRRHWAQPKGISSTIELVDVIGHEIKKTKVGRAAWAKFVQKEAIKILQSEEPPRGNYPLGGFHSAMSVEPHFFLLEEKEAHSRHLV
;
A
#
# COMPACT_ATOMS: atom_id res chain seq x y z
N MET A 1 24.04 -9.67 -33.76
CA MET A 1 23.14 -8.76 -33.02
C MET A 1 21.73 -9.29 -33.16
N GLN A 2 21.07 -9.61 -32.05
CA GLN A 2 19.70 -10.15 -32.06
C GLN A 2 18.73 -8.99 -32.33
N GLN A 3 17.81 -9.15 -33.29
CA GLN A 3 16.80 -8.12 -33.56
C GLN A 3 15.94 -7.89 -32.30
N PRO A 4 15.65 -6.63 -31.93
CA PRO A 4 14.77 -6.33 -30.80
C PRO A 4 13.38 -6.91 -31.06
N SER A 5 12.78 -7.48 -30.01
CA SER A 5 11.45 -8.10 -30.12
C SER A 5 10.40 -7.07 -30.56
N VAL A 6 9.29 -7.53 -31.13
CA VAL A 6 8.16 -6.65 -31.49
C VAL A 6 7.69 -5.84 -30.27
N LEU A 7 7.76 -6.43 -29.08
CA LEU A 7 7.45 -5.76 -27.82
C LEU A 7 8.42 -4.60 -27.55
N ASP A 8 9.73 -4.83 -27.67
CA ASP A 8 10.74 -3.79 -27.46
C ASP A 8 10.58 -2.63 -28.44
N GLN A 9 10.24 -2.93 -29.70
CA GLN A 9 9.97 -1.92 -30.72
C GLN A 9 8.76 -1.05 -30.33
N ASN A 10 7.69 -1.65 -29.83
CA ASN A 10 6.52 -0.93 -29.36
C ASN A 10 6.83 -0.04 -28.14
N ILE A 11 7.57 -0.57 -27.17
CA ILE A 11 8.00 0.18 -25.98
C ILE A 11 8.84 1.40 -26.40
N LEU A 12 9.81 1.22 -27.29
CA LEU A 12 10.64 2.31 -27.80
C LEU A 12 9.83 3.34 -28.57
N GLY A 13 8.83 2.91 -29.35
CA GLY A 13 7.90 3.79 -30.06
C GLY A 13 7.12 4.69 -29.10
N LEU A 14 6.53 4.12 -28.05
CA LEU A 14 5.79 4.86 -27.02
C LEU A 14 6.70 5.84 -26.28
N CYS A 15 7.89 5.41 -25.85
CA CYS A 15 8.85 6.30 -25.18
C CYS A 15 9.23 7.50 -26.07
N LYS A 16 9.41 7.30 -27.38
CA LYS A 16 9.68 8.38 -28.33
C LYS A 16 8.50 9.35 -28.46
N GLN A 17 7.27 8.82 -28.52
CA GLN A 17 6.06 9.64 -28.56
C GLN A 17 5.91 10.48 -27.29
N MET A 18 6.14 9.90 -26.11
CA MET A 18 6.06 10.62 -24.84
C MET A 18 7.06 11.77 -24.78
N ASN A 19 8.28 11.54 -25.28
CA ASN A 19 9.32 12.56 -25.33
C ASN A 19 9.08 13.65 -26.40
N SER A 20 8.23 13.39 -27.41
CA SER A 20 7.86 14.38 -28.42
C SER A 20 6.69 15.27 -28.00
N LEU A 21 5.99 14.94 -26.90
CA LEU A 21 4.95 15.80 -26.33
C LEU A 21 5.55 17.13 -25.84
N ARG A 22 4.72 18.18 -25.78
CA ARG A 22 5.13 19.50 -25.26
C ARG A 22 5.70 19.43 -23.85
N THR A 23 5.17 18.53 -23.04
CA THR A 23 5.59 18.28 -21.65
C THR A 23 6.87 17.44 -21.54
N LYS A 24 7.33 16.80 -22.62
CA LYS A 24 8.53 15.94 -22.68
C LYS A 24 8.58 14.89 -21.58
N LEU A 25 7.49 14.14 -21.39
CA LEU A 25 7.38 13.17 -20.30
C LEU A 25 8.33 11.99 -20.51
N SER A 26 9.15 11.70 -19.50
CA SER A 26 9.80 10.39 -19.38
C SER A 26 8.80 9.30 -18.98
N PRO A 27 9.10 8.01 -19.21
CA PRO A 27 8.26 6.89 -18.76
C PRO A 27 7.92 6.96 -17.27
N LYS A 28 8.89 7.34 -16.44
CA LYS A 28 8.71 7.48 -14.99
C LYS A 28 7.75 8.61 -14.62
N GLU A 29 7.88 9.78 -15.25
CA GLU A 29 6.99 10.91 -15.01
C GLU A 29 5.57 10.64 -15.47
N PHE A 30 5.41 9.93 -16.58
CA PHE A 30 4.10 9.48 -17.03
C PHE A 30 3.44 8.54 -16.04
N ILE A 31 4.12 7.49 -15.56
CA ILE A 31 3.54 6.57 -14.57
C ILE A 31 3.10 7.36 -13.33
N HIS A 32 3.94 8.27 -12.84
CA HIS A 32 3.62 9.12 -11.70
C HIS A 32 2.39 10.00 -11.95
N ALA A 33 2.34 10.71 -13.08
CA ALA A 33 1.20 11.56 -13.43
C ALA A 33 -0.09 10.74 -13.68
N PHE A 34 0.01 9.57 -14.32
CA PHE A 34 -1.10 8.68 -14.61
C PHE A 34 -1.77 8.18 -13.32
N VAL A 35 -0.97 7.80 -12.32
CA VAL A 35 -1.46 7.31 -11.02
C VAL A 35 -2.12 8.44 -10.21
N LEU A 36 -1.57 9.66 -10.26
CA LEU A 36 -2.05 10.79 -9.45
C LEU A 36 -3.16 11.64 -10.09
N SER A 37 -3.34 11.57 -11.41
CA SER A 37 -4.27 12.45 -12.13
C SER A 37 -5.70 12.33 -11.61
N SER A 38 -6.35 13.45 -11.28
CA SER A 38 -7.78 13.47 -10.92
C SER A 38 -8.73 13.49 -12.11
N ASP A 39 -8.20 13.54 -13.35
CA ASP A 39 -9.00 13.51 -14.58
C ASP A 39 -9.86 12.24 -14.66
N SER A 40 -11.12 12.37 -15.06
CA SER A 40 -12.09 11.27 -15.03
C SER A 40 -11.75 10.14 -16.00
N ASP A 41 -11.22 10.48 -17.18
CA ASP A 41 -10.88 9.48 -18.19
C ASP A 41 -9.62 8.72 -17.76
N VAL A 42 -8.63 9.44 -17.22
CA VAL A 42 -7.44 8.80 -16.64
C VAL A 42 -7.81 7.94 -15.42
N ALA A 43 -8.74 8.40 -14.58
CA ALA A 43 -9.26 7.62 -13.45
C ALA A 43 -9.95 6.34 -13.91
N TYR A 44 -10.74 6.42 -14.99
CA TYR A 44 -11.38 5.28 -15.59
C TYR A 44 -10.37 4.26 -16.13
N LEU A 45 -9.26 4.70 -16.73
CA LEU A 45 -8.19 3.80 -17.22
C LEU A 45 -7.49 3.03 -16.09
N ARG A 46 -7.29 3.66 -14.92
CA ARG A 46 -6.67 3.01 -13.74
C ARG A 46 -7.68 2.34 -12.79
N ARG A 47 -8.98 2.33 -13.11
CA ARG A 47 -10.06 1.94 -12.19
C ARG A 47 -9.90 0.56 -11.54
N HIS A 48 -9.18 -0.36 -12.19
CA HIS A 48 -9.00 -1.72 -11.70
C HIS A 48 -7.75 -1.92 -10.83
N TRP A 49 -6.88 -0.93 -10.69
CA TRP A 49 -5.60 -1.05 -9.97
C TRP A 49 -5.77 -1.42 -8.49
N ALA A 50 -6.79 -0.85 -7.84
CA ALA A 50 -7.11 -1.11 -6.43
C ALA A 50 -8.33 -2.03 -6.23
N GLN A 51 -8.79 -2.69 -7.29
CA GLN A 51 -9.99 -3.54 -7.26
C GLN A 51 -9.60 -5.02 -7.20
N PRO A 52 -10.45 -5.91 -6.67
CA PRO A 52 -10.13 -7.34 -6.57
C PRO A 52 -9.66 -7.97 -7.89
N LYS A 53 -10.22 -7.51 -9.02
CA LYS A 53 -9.85 -7.99 -10.37
C LYS A 53 -8.43 -7.62 -10.82
N GLY A 54 -7.86 -6.51 -10.33
CA GLY A 54 -6.59 -5.97 -10.82
C GLY A 54 -5.52 -5.73 -9.75
N ILE A 55 -5.85 -5.92 -8.47
CA ILE A 55 -4.90 -5.70 -7.38
C ILE A 55 -3.68 -6.63 -7.47
N SER A 56 -3.87 -7.89 -7.83
CA SER A 56 -2.78 -8.86 -7.93
C SER A 56 -1.72 -8.45 -8.95
N SER A 57 -2.11 -8.07 -10.17
CA SER A 57 -1.17 -7.60 -11.20
C SER A 57 -0.59 -6.22 -10.90
N THR A 58 -1.32 -5.38 -10.15
CA THR A 58 -0.80 -4.08 -9.69
C THR A 58 0.31 -4.27 -8.66
N ILE A 59 0.15 -5.21 -7.72
CA ILE A 59 1.19 -5.56 -6.76
C ILE A 59 2.40 -6.22 -7.45
N GLU A 60 2.17 -7.07 -8.45
CA GLU A 60 3.24 -7.63 -9.27
C GLU A 60 4.06 -6.53 -9.96
N LEU A 61 3.41 -5.50 -10.51
CA LEU A 61 4.09 -4.35 -11.10
C LEU A 61 4.96 -3.61 -10.06
N VAL A 62 4.46 -3.42 -8.83
CA VAL A 62 5.24 -2.81 -7.73
C VAL A 62 6.48 -3.66 -7.40
N ASP A 63 6.35 -4.97 -7.38
CA ASP A 63 7.47 -5.88 -7.10
C ASP A 63 8.54 -5.84 -8.21
N VAL A 64 8.13 -5.85 -9.49
CA VAL A 64 9.03 -5.70 -10.63
C VAL A 64 9.77 -4.36 -10.59
N ILE A 65 9.09 -3.25 -10.27
CA ILE A 65 9.72 -1.95 -10.06
C ILE A 65 10.71 -2.01 -8.88
N GLY A 66 10.33 -2.66 -7.79
CA GLY A 66 11.21 -2.89 -6.64
C GLY A 66 12.47 -3.67 -7.02
N HIS A 67 12.35 -4.72 -7.83
CA HIS A 67 13.47 -5.48 -8.35
C HIS A 67 14.44 -4.62 -9.16
N GLU A 68 13.92 -3.73 -10.02
CA GLU A 68 14.74 -2.79 -10.77
C GLU A 68 15.53 -1.84 -9.85
N ILE A 69 14.85 -1.28 -8.83
CA ILE A 69 15.48 -0.38 -7.84
C ILE A 69 16.60 -1.11 -7.07
N LYS A 70 16.37 -2.35 -6.65
CA LYS A 70 17.30 -3.14 -5.83
C LYS A 70 18.59 -3.55 -6.54
N LYS A 71 18.77 -3.28 -7.84
CA LYS A 71 20.00 -3.60 -8.57
C LYS A 71 21.24 -2.88 -8.03
N THR A 72 21.08 -1.68 -7.46
CA THR A 72 22.20 -0.88 -6.94
C THR A 72 22.23 -0.85 -5.41
N LYS A 73 23.40 -0.56 -4.81
CA LYS A 73 23.52 -0.41 -3.35
C LYS A 73 22.65 0.73 -2.82
N VAL A 74 22.66 1.88 -3.52
CA VAL A 74 21.84 3.05 -3.18
C VAL A 74 20.35 2.71 -3.26
N GLY A 75 19.94 2.01 -4.34
CA GLY A 75 18.57 1.60 -4.53
C GLY A 75 18.07 0.60 -3.47
N ARG A 76 18.90 -0.38 -3.05
CA ARG A 76 18.54 -1.29 -1.94
C ARG A 76 18.27 -0.55 -0.64
N ALA A 77 19.12 0.42 -0.29
CA ALA A 77 18.92 1.23 0.91
C ALA A 77 17.63 2.07 0.83
N ALA A 78 17.36 2.67 -0.33
CA ALA A 78 16.13 3.43 -0.57
C ALA A 78 14.87 2.54 -0.50
N TRP A 79 14.91 1.36 -1.11
CA TRP A 79 13.81 0.40 -1.08
C TRP A 79 13.51 -0.09 0.34
N ALA A 80 14.56 -0.47 1.11
CA ALA A 80 14.39 -0.90 2.49
C ALA A 80 13.76 0.19 3.36
N LYS A 81 14.19 1.45 3.20
CA LYS A 81 13.60 2.59 3.91
C LYS A 81 12.14 2.82 3.52
N PHE A 82 11.79 2.66 2.24
CA PHE A 82 10.42 2.75 1.76
C PHE A 82 9.53 1.68 2.40
N VAL A 83 9.92 0.41 2.33
CA VAL A 83 9.17 -0.71 2.92
C VAL A 83 9.03 -0.56 4.43
N GLN A 84 10.10 -0.18 5.13
CA GLN A 84 10.07 0.06 6.58
C GLN A 84 9.06 1.15 6.95
N LYS A 85 9.00 2.24 6.18
CA LYS A 85 8.04 3.33 6.41
C LYS A 85 6.60 2.85 6.29
N GLU A 86 6.28 2.07 5.26
CA GLU A 86 4.92 1.52 5.09
C GLU A 86 4.58 0.50 6.18
N ALA A 87 5.52 -0.38 6.55
CA ALA A 87 5.31 -1.35 7.63
C ALA A 87 4.99 -0.66 8.98
N ILE A 88 5.69 0.42 9.31
CA ILE A 88 5.42 1.20 10.54
C ILE A 88 4.00 1.77 10.52
N LYS A 89 3.53 2.32 9.38
CA LYS A 89 2.17 2.86 9.28
C LYS A 89 1.11 1.77 9.50
N ILE A 90 1.32 0.59 8.92
CA ILE A 90 0.42 -0.55 9.09
C ILE A 90 0.34 -0.93 10.57
N LEU A 91 1.50 -1.13 11.21
CA LEU A 91 1.56 -1.46 12.64
C LEU A 91 0.87 -0.41 13.51
N GLN A 92 1.06 0.87 13.21
CA GLN A 92 0.38 1.97 13.92
C GLN A 92 -1.14 1.93 13.75
N SER A 93 -1.64 1.54 12.57
CA SER A 93 -3.08 1.41 12.33
C SER A 93 -3.70 0.17 12.99
N GLU A 94 -2.89 -0.83 13.29
CA GLU A 94 -3.28 -2.08 13.94
C GLU A 94 -3.08 -2.05 15.46
N GLU A 95 -2.50 -0.97 16.02
CA GLU A 95 -2.25 -0.90 17.46
C GLU A 95 -3.57 -0.95 18.25
N PRO A 96 -3.72 -1.90 19.20
CA PRO A 96 -4.88 -1.93 20.06
C PRO A 96 -4.94 -0.67 20.94
N PRO A 97 -6.14 -0.24 21.37
CA PRO A 97 -6.30 0.91 22.25
C PRO A 97 -5.39 0.80 23.48
N ARG A 98 -4.58 1.83 23.72
CA ARG A 98 -3.65 1.85 24.85
C ARG A 98 -4.38 2.30 26.12
N GLY A 99 -4.08 1.67 27.26
CA GLY A 99 -4.56 2.08 28.59
C GLY A 99 -5.70 1.22 29.14
N ASN A 100 -6.36 1.72 30.18
CA ASN A 100 -7.44 1.01 30.86
C ASN A 100 -8.74 1.01 30.04
N TYR A 101 -9.41 -0.13 29.98
CA TYR A 101 -10.78 -0.28 29.50
C TYR A 101 -11.72 0.70 30.24
N PRO A 102 -12.74 1.30 29.58
CA PRO A 102 -13.23 1.02 28.21
C PRO A 102 -12.46 1.72 27.09
N LEU A 103 -11.59 2.68 27.42
CA LEU A 103 -10.88 3.49 26.41
C LEU A 103 -9.59 2.82 25.92
N GLY A 104 -9.06 1.86 26.67
CA GLY A 104 -7.90 1.05 26.33
C GLY A 104 -8.17 -0.45 26.41
N GLY A 105 -7.17 -1.26 26.06
CA GLY A 105 -7.33 -2.70 25.82
C GLY A 105 -7.17 -3.61 27.03
N PHE A 106 -7.01 -3.10 28.25
CA PHE A 106 -6.84 -3.95 29.44
C PHE A 106 -7.58 -3.41 30.67
N HIS A 107 -7.96 -4.29 31.60
CA HIS A 107 -8.42 -3.90 32.93
C HIS A 107 -7.25 -3.95 33.92
N SER A 108 -7.04 -2.88 34.69
CA SER A 108 -6.01 -2.86 35.73
C SER A 108 -6.55 -3.44 37.04
N ALA A 109 -5.75 -4.25 37.74
CA ALA A 109 -6.10 -4.75 39.07
C ALA A 109 -6.36 -3.62 40.10
N MET A 110 -5.82 -2.41 39.85
CA MET A 110 -6.06 -1.22 40.67
C MET A 110 -7.42 -0.54 40.40
N SER A 111 -8.09 -0.88 39.30
CA SER A 111 -9.38 -0.31 38.89
C SER A 111 -10.51 -1.34 38.85
N VAL A 112 -10.20 -2.61 39.12
CA VAL A 112 -11.16 -3.70 39.13
C VAL A 112 -11.79 -3.80 40.51
N GLU A 113 -13.09 -3.57 40.56
CA GLU A 113 -13.90 -3.68 41.77
C GLU A 113 -14.46 -5.12 41.91
N PRO A 114 -14.86 -5.57 43.12
CA PRO A 114 -15.35 -6.94 43.34
C PRO A 114 -16.50 -7.36 42.42
N HIS A 115 -17.36 -6.42 42.01
CA HIS A 115 -18.49 -6.70 41.13
C HIS A 115 -18.07 -7.15 39.72
N PHE A 116 -16.86 -6.84 39.28
CA PHE A 116 -16.28 -7.29 38.01
C PHE A 116 -16.22 -8.83 37.90
N PHE A 117 -16.11 -9.53 39.03
CA PHE A 117 -16.03 -11.00 39.07
C PHE A 117 -17.40 -11.67 39.25
N LEU A 118 -18.50 -10.90 39.23
CA LEU A 118 -19.84 -11.44 39.29
C LEU A 118 -20.19 -12.21 38.01
N LEU A 119 -21.02 -13.24 38.17
CA LEU A 119 -21.43 -14.09 37.07
C LEU A 119 -22.20 -13.30 36.02
N GLU A 120 -23.05 -12.37 36.46
CA GLU A 120 -23.87 -11.52 35.61
C GLU A 120 -23.01 -10.60 34.73
N GLU A 121 -21.94 -10.02 35.28
CA GLU A 121 -20.99 -9.18 34.54
C GLU A 121 -20.18 -10.01 33.52
N LYS A 122 -19.77 -11.23 33.89
CA LYS A 122 -19.10 -12.16 32.97
C LYS A 122 -20.01 -12.55 31.80
N GLU A 123 -21.29 -12.81 32.06
CA GLU A 123 -22.29 -13.13 31.04
C GLU A 123 -22.63 -11.93 30.14
N ALA A 124 -22.67 -10.72 30.69
CA ALA A 124 -22.83 -9.49 29.93
C ALA A 124 -21.63 -9.23 28.99
N HIS A 125 -20.41 -9.37 29.50
CA HIS A 125 -19.18 -9.23 28.71
C HIS A 125 -19.10 -10.27 27.59
N SER A 126 -19.41 -11.54 27.88
CA SER A 126 -19.37 -12.62 26.89
C SER A 126 -20.34 -12.40 25.73
N ARG A 127 -21.49 -11.76 25.98
CA ARG A 127 -22.46 -11.39 24.93
C ARG A 127 -21.95 -10.27 24.02
N HIS A 128 -21.00 -9.45 24.47
CA HIS A 128 -20.44 -8.32 23.73
C HIS A 128 -19.25 -8.70 22.84
N LEU A 129 -18.71 -9.92 22.99
CA LEU A 129 -17.55 -10.42 22.23
C LEU A 129 -17.94 -11.25 20.99
N VAL A 130 -19.21 -11.19 20.54
CA VAL A 130 -19.77 -11.92 19.39
C VAL A 130 -20.02 -10.99 18.20
#